data_AF-B7QND3-F1
#
_entry.id   AF-B7QND3-F1
#
_cell.length_a   1.000
_cell.length_b   1.000
_cell.length_c   1.000
_cell.angle_alpha   90.00
_cell.angle_beta   90.00
_cell.angle_gamma   90.00
#
_symmetry.space_group_name_H-M   'P 1'
#
loop_
_entity.id
_entity.type
_entity.pdbx_description
1 polymer ?
#
loop_
_entity_poly.entity_id
_entity_poly.type
_entity_poly.pdbx_seq_one_letter_code
_entity_poly.pdbx_strand_id
1 'polypeptide(L)' 'MFLISTIALLVAPALASWNRGDCGVQQIQPVLDPEDRVVGGAKAVPGSWPWHAQLRVYRDYCSGVLISDRHVLTAAHCAE' A
#
# COMPACT_ATOMS: atom_id res chain seq x y z
N MET A 1 6.29 -16.76 -36.93
CA MET A 1 7.22 -16.44 -35.82
C MET A 1 7.56 -14.95 -35.74
N PHE A 2 7.97 -14.29 -36.82
CA PHE A 2 8.29 -12.85 -36.81
C PHE A 2 7.10 -11.94 -36.44
N LEU A 3 5.90 -12.23 -36.96
CA LEU A 3 4.68 -11.44 -36.68
C LEU A 3 4.21 -11.51 -35.22
N ILE A 4 4.43 -12.63 -34.54
CA ILE A 4 4.02 -12.81 -33.13
C ILE A 4 4.92 -11.99 -32.21
N SER A 5 6.22 -11.93 -32.51
CA SER A 5 7.20 -11.14 -31.75
C SER A 5 6.98 -9.63 -31.88
N THR A 6 6.58 -9.15 -33.06
CA THR A 6 6.26 -7.73 -33.28
C THR A 6 4.98 -7.29 -32.57
N ILE A 7 3.95 -8.14 -32.53
CA ILE A 7 2.70 -7.83 -31.80
C ILE A 7 2.96 -7.73 -30.29
N ALA A 8 3.79 -8.63 -29.73
CA ALA A 8 4.15 -8.60 -28.32
C ALA A 8 4.86 -7.28 -27.93
N LEU A 9 5.76 -6.75 -28.76
CA LEU A 9 6.45 -5.48 -28.50
C LEU A 9 5.53 -4.26 -28.59
N LEU A 10 4.54 -4.28 -29.48
CA LEU A 10 3.57 -3.18 -29.64
C LEU A 10 2.53 -3.15 -28.52
N VAL A 11 2.20 -4.30 -27.93
CA VAL A 11 1.17 -4.43 -26.89
C VAL A 11 1.79 -4.47 -25.48
N ALA A 12 3.09 -4.74 -25.34
CA ALA A 12 3.82 -4.70 -24.08
C ALA A 12 3.60 -3.43 -23.24
N PRO A 13 3.68 -2.19 -23.77
CA PRO A 13 3.43 -0.99 -22.98
C PRO A 13 1.96 -0.82 -22.54
N ALA A 14 1.01 -1.39 -23.27
CA ALA A 14 -0.41 -1.37 -22.90
C ALA A 14 -0.76 -2.43 -21.83
N LEU A 15 -0.03 -3.55 -21.81
CA LEU A 15 -0.16 -4.58 -20.76
C LEU A 15 0.69 -4.25 -19.52
N ALA A 16 1.75 -3.47 -19.68
CA ALA A 16 2.53 -2.89 -18.61
C ALA A 16 1.86 -1.61 -18.06
N SER A 17 0.54 -1.62 -17.87
CA SER A 17 -0.12 -0.67 -16.98
C SER A 17 0.20 -1.05 -15.52
N TRP A 18 1.47 -0.98 -15.16
CA TRP A 18 1.86 -0.79 -13.77
C TRP A 18 1.52 0.66 -13.45
N ASN A 19 0.26 0.92 -13.09
CA ASN A 19 -0.19 2.22 -12.62
C ASN A 19 0.56 2.55 -11.33
N ARG A 20 1.70 3.20 -11.50
CA ARG A 20 2.41 3.93 -10.46
C ARG A 20 1.57 5.17 -10.16
N GLY A 21 0.43 4.99 -9.49
CA GLY A 21 -0.57 6.05 -9.34
C GLY A 21 -1.92 5.67 -8.72
N ASP A 22 -2.28 4.39 -8.63
CA ASP A 22 -3.55 4.00 -8.00
C ASP A 22 -3.39 3.92 -6.48
N CYS A 23 -4.16 4.71 -5.73
CA CYS A 23 -4.16 4.74 -4.26
C CYS A 23 -5.35 3.96 -3.69
N GLY A 24 -5.26 3.55 -2.41
CA GLY A 24 -6.36 2.87 -1.71
C GLY A 24 -6.64 1.43 -2.17
N VAL A 25 -5.88 0.89 -3.12
CA VAL A 25 -6.04 -0.49 -3.61
C VAL A 25 -5.18 -1.43 -2.78
N GLN A 26 -5.80 -2.47 -2.23
CA GLN A 26 -5.11 -3.54 -1.50
C GLN A 26 -4.77 -4.65 -2.49
N GLN A 27 -3.49 -4.80 -2.83
CA GLN A 27 -3.02 -5.90 -3.69
C GLN A 27 -3.09 -7.26 -2.96
N ILE A 28 -3.00 -7.23 -1.63
CA ILE A 28 -3.20 -8.38 -0.76
C ILE A 28 -4.49 -8.14 0.02
N GLN A 29 -5.49 -8.98 -0.20
CA GLN A 29 -6.79 -8.80 0.44
C GLN A 29 -6.66 -9.02 1.97
N PRO A 30 -7.18 -8.11 2.81
CA PRO A 30 -7.25 -8.35 4.24
C PRO A 30 -8.30 -9.43 4.54
N VAL A 31 -8.06 -10.19 5.61
CA VAL A 31 -9.12 -10.98 6.25
C VAL A 31 -9.79 -10.05 7.25
N LEU A 32 -11.07 -9.76 7.04
CA LEU A 32 -11.86 -8.88 7.89
C LEU A 32 -12.88 -9.72 8.66
N ASP A 33 -12.89 -9.58 9.98
CA ASP A 33 -14.00 -10.04 10.81
C ASP A 33 -14.96 -8.85 11.01
N PRO A 34 -16.27 -8.98 10.70
CA PRO A 34 -17.24 -7.91 10.92
C PRO A 34 -17.27 -7.36 12.35
N GLU A 35 -16.90 -8.17 13.34
CA GLU A 35 -16.86 -7.80 14.75
C GLU A 35 -15.55 -7.09 15.16
N ASP A 36 -14.55 -7.07 14.29
CA ASP A 36 -13.26 -6.43 14.56
C ASP A 36 -13.36 -4.91 14.43
N ARG A 37 -13.45 -4.18 15.54
CA ARG A 37 -13.36 -2.70 15.58
C ARG A 37 -12.44 -2.18 16.68
N VAL A 38 -11.40 -2.97 16.92
CA VAL A 38 -10.21 -2.71 17.72
C VAL A 38 -10.49 -2.14 19.11
N VAL A 39 -10.76 -3.02 20.07
CA VAL A 39 -9.84 -3.26 21.20
C VAL A 39 -9.73 -4.78 21.35
N GLY A 40 -8.50 -5.31 21.31
CA GLY A 40 -8.20 -6.74 21.18
C GLY A 40 -7.71 -7.11 19.78
N GLY A 41 -8.55 -6.92 18.77
CA GLY A 41 -8.20 -7.03 17.34
C GLY A 41 -7.69 -8.39 16.87
N ALA A 42 -7.51 -8.53 15.56
CA ALA A 42 -6.71 -9.60 14.98
C ALA A 42 -5.44 -9.07 14.30
N LYS A 43 -4.41 -9.93 14.19
CA LYS A 43 -3.22 -9.62 13.41
C LYS A 43 -3.60 -9.53 11.93
N ALA A 44 -3.31 -8.39 11.31
CA ALA A 44 -3.54 -8.21 9.88
C ALA A 44 -2.66 -9.16 9.04
N VAL A 45 -3.18 -9.53 7.86
CA VAL A 45 -2.40 -10.21 6.84
C VAL A 45 -1.21 -9.32 6.45
N PRO A 46 0.04 -9.83 6.47
CA PRO A 46 1.20 -9.02 6.14
C PRO A 46 1.06 -8.35 4.76
N GLY A 47 1.21 -7.02 4.73
CA GLY A 47 1.12 -6.22 3.50
C GLY A 47 -0.30 -5.92 3.00
N SER A 48 -1.36 -6.40 3.66
CA SER A 48 -2.74 -6.09 3.23
C SER A 48 -3.13 -4.63 3.43
N TRP A 49 -2.42 -3.90 4.28
CA TRP A 49 -2.55 -2.45 4.47
C TRP A 49 -1.28 -1.75 3.98
N PRO A 50 -1.06 -1.63 2.65
CA PRO A 50 0.22 -1.22 2.08
C PRO A 50 0.61 0.22 2.40
N TRP A 51 -0.35 1.05 2.84
CA TRP A 51 -0.11 2.42 3.27
C TRP A 51 0.20 2.57 4.76
N HIS A 52 0.08 1.52 5.59
CA HIS A 52 0.35 1.62 7.02
C HIS A 52 1.87 1.77 7.28
N ALA A 53 2.26 2.79 8.03
CA ALA A 53 3.66 3.06 8.37
C ALA A 53 3.86 3.14 9.88
N GLN A 54 4.94 2.52 10.37
CA GLN A 54 5.45 2.78 11.71
C GLN A 54 6.41 3.97 11.67
N LEU A 55 6.17 4.96 12.51
CA LEU A 55 7.05 6.10 12.70
C LEU A 55 7.81 5.93 14.01
N ARG A 56 9.12 6.18 13.95
CA ARG A 56 9.99 6.27 15.12
C ARG A 56 10.47 7.71 15.22
N VAL A 57 9.89 8.47 16.15
CA VAL A 57 10.24 9.88 16.38
C VAL A 57 10.91 9.98 17.74
N TYR A 58 12.18 10.36 17.73
CA TYR A 58 13.07 10.27 18.90
C TYR A 58 13.06 8.89 19.57
N ARG A 59 12.34 8.74 20.68
CA ARG A 59 12.21 7.51 21.47
C ARG A 59 10.81 6.89 21.42
N ASP A 60 9.84 7.59 20.82
CA ASP A 60 8.45 7.18 20.79
C ASP A 60 8.08 6.53 19.46
N TYR A 61 7.01 5.73 19.51
CA TYR A 61 6.43 5.05 18.36
C TYR A 61 5.08 5.64 18.04
N CYS A 62 4.89 6.00 16.77
CA CYS A 62 3.63 6.47 16.24
C CYS A 62 3.25 5.72 14.96
N SER A 63 2.02 5.95 14.51
CA SER A 63 1.50 5.43 13.25
C SER A 63 1.48 6.53 12.18
N GLY A 64 1.53 6.13 10.92
CA GLY A 64 1.33 7.01 9.77
C GLY A 64 0.69 6.30 8.58
N VAL A 65 0.32 7.09 7.58
CA VAL A 65 -0.29 6.64 6.33
C VAL A 65 0.48 7.18 5.15
N LEU A 66 0.99 6.31 4.28
CA LEU A 66 1.64 6.69 3.03
C LEU A 66 0.58 7.26 2.07
N ILE A 67 0.72 8.53 1.70
CA ILE A 67 -0.23 9.23 0.81
C ILE A 67 0.37 9.53 -0.58
N SER A 68 1.69 9.38 -0.72
CA SER A 68 2.41 9.49 -1.99
C SER A 68 3.75 8.75 -1.89
N ASP A 69 4.53 8.74 -2.97
CA ASP A 69 5.87 8.15 -3.02
C ASP A 69 6.86 8.75 -2.01
N ARG A 70 6.61 9.96 -1.49
CA ARG A 70 7.53 10.70 -0.63
C ARG A 70 6.91 11.30 0.63
N HIS A 71 5.62 11.06 0.89
CA HIS A 71 4.93 11.68 2.03
C HIS A 71 4.15 10.66 2.86
N VAL A 72 4.36 10.73 4.18
CA VAL A 72 3.58 10.01 5.19
C VAL A 72 2.80 11.02 6.03
N LEU A 73 1.49 10.84 6.12
CA LEU A 73 0.60 11.62 6.98
C LEU A 73 0.57 11.00 8.39
N THR A 74 0.63 11.83 9.44
CA THR A 74 0.55 11.40 10.84
C THR A 74 -0.13 12.47 11.72
N ALA A 75 -0.31 12.19 13.01
CA ALA A 75 -0.81 13.15 13.98
C ALA A 75 0.28 14.18 14.33
N ALA A 76 -0.12 15.45 14.52
CA ALA A 76 0.84 16.52 14.84
C ALA A 76 1.67 16.22 16.11
N HIS A 77 1.02 15.72 17.17
CA HIS A 77 1.70 15.39 18.44
C HIS A 77 2.74 14.26 18.34
N CYS A 78 2.73 13.49 17.25
CA CYS A 78 3.78 12.49 16.99
C CYS A 78 5.08 13.11 16.48
N ALA A 79 5.03 14.37 16.02
CA ALA A 79 6.16 15.11 15.47
C ALA A 79 6.53 16.33 16.33
N GLU A 80 5.97 16.43 17.54
CA GLU A 80 6.39 17.36 18.58
C GLU A 80 7.75 16.96 19.20
#